data_AF-A0A8H6YKL4-F1
#
_entry.id   AF-A0A8H6YKL4-F1
#
_cell.length_a   1.000
_cell.length_b   1.000
_cell.length_c   1.000
_cell.angle_alpha   90.00
_cell.angle_beta   90.00
_cell.angle_gamma   90.00
#
_symmetry.space_group_name_H-M   'P 1'
#
loop_
_entity.id
_entity.type
_entity.pdbx_description
1 polymer ?
#
loop_
_entity_poly.entity_id
_entity_poly.type
_entity_poly.pdbx_seq_one_letter_code
_entity_poly.pdbx_strand_id
1 'polypeptide(L)'
;MFLKLPPQHGSNETTSYRSMALLILPLILAAVAISGAEDASSINSRHQWIAPKATDLRSPCPGLNTLANHGYLPRNGRNISIPMMLEAAIEGFNVGADAILQAAKFGLLIR
;
A
#
# COMPACT_ATOMS: atom_id res chain seq x y z
N MET A 1 21.79 57.30 -10.82
CA MET A 1 21.12 56.21 -11.57
C MET A 1 20.32 55.40 -10.55
N PHE A 2 19.01 55.67 -10.49
CA PHE A 2 18.07 55.06 -9.57
C PHE A 2 17.71 53.65 -10.04
N LEU A 3 17.87 52.62 -9.20
CA LEU A 3 17.15 51.37 -9.36
C LEU A 3 16.07 51.30 -8.27
N LYS A 4 14.86 51.68 -8.68
CA LYS A 4 13.63 51.59 -7.92
C LYS A 4 13.28 50.11 -7.74
N LEU A 5 13.36 49.59 -6.51
CA LEU A 5 12.79 48.29 -6.14
C LEU A 5 11.25 48.36 -6.21
N PRO A 6 10.55 47.29 -6.65
CA PRO A 6 9.10 47.26 -6.71
C PRO A 6 8.47 47.29 -5.30
N PRO A 7 7.28 47.89 -5.13
CA PRO A 7 6.61 48.02 -3.85
C PRO A 7 6.12 46.67 -3.32
N GLN A 8 6.37 46.40 -2.03
CA GLN A 8 5.84 45.26 -1.28
C GLN A 8 4.32 45.42 -1.14
N HIS A 9 3.58 44.48 -1.71
CA HIS A 9 2.12 44.41 -1.64
C HIS A 9 1.68 43.78 -0.31
N GLY A 10 0.85 44.50 0.46
CA GLY A 10 -0.16 43.95 1.37
C GLY A 10 0.27 43.10 2.58
N SER A 11 0.31 43.70 3.77
CA SER A 11 0.48 43.03 5.08
C SER A 11 -0.79 42.29 5.60
N ASN A 12 -1.81 42.13 4.76
CA ASN A 12 -3.12 41.57 5.11
C ASN A 12 -3.23 40.05 4.86
N GLU A 13 -2.37 39.45 4.04
CA GLU A 13 -2.43 38.01 3.78
C GLU A 13 -1.73 37.19 4.88
N THR A 14 -0.60 37.65 5.40
CA THR A 14 0.21 36.93 6.42
C THR A 14 -0.47 36.77 7.78
N THR A 15 -1.36 37.70 8.17
CA THR A 15 -2.15 37.60 9.41
C THR A 15 -3.25 36.54 9.31
N SER A 16 -3.82 36.36 8.11
CA SER A 16 -4.84 35.34 7.84
C SER A 16 -4.26 33.92 7.96
N TYR A 17 -3.12 33.66 7.31
CA TYR A 17 -2.45 32.35 7.36
C TYR A 17 -2.03 31.93 8.78
N ARG A 18 -1.57 32.87 9.61
CA ARG A 18 -1.20 32.59 11.02
C ARG A 18 -2.40 32.26 11.90
N SER A 19 -3.52 32.96 11.72
CA SER A 19 -4.76 32.69 12.46
C SER A 19 -5.42 31.38 12.04
N MET A 20 -5.35 31.01 10.75
CA MET A 20 -5.86 29.74 10.25
C MET A 20 -4.98 28.55 10.71
N ALA A 21 -3.65 28.71 10.73
CA ALA A 21 -2.73 27.65 11.17
C ALA A 21 -2.95 27.22 12.63
N LEU A 22 -3.32 28.15 13.53
CA LEU A 22 -3.57 27.85 14.94
C LEU A 22 -4.81 26.98 15.19
N LEU A 23 -5.80 27.04 14.30
CA LEU A 23 -7.02 26.23 14.41
C LEU A 23 -6.90 24.89 13.68
N ILE A 24 -6.13 24.88 12.59
CA ILE A 24 -5.99 23.71 11.72
C ILE A 24 -4.96 22.71 12.26
N LEU A 25 -3.85 23.20 12.85
CA LEU A 25 -2.78 22.34 13.38
C LEU A 25 -3.22 21.36 14.50
N PRO A 26 -3.98 21.76 15.54
CA PRO A 26 -4.44 20.82 16.56
C PRO A 26 -5.47 19.82 16.03
N LEU A 27 -6.28 20.22 15.04
CA LEU A 27 -7.24 19.32 14.39
C LEU A 27 -6.52 18.24 13.57
N ILE A 28 -5.47 18.62 12.83
CA ILE A 28 -4.61 17.68 12.11
C ILE A 28 -3.90 16.75 13.09
N LEU A 29 -3.37 17.28 14.20
CA LEU A 29 -2.67 16.46 15.20
C LEU A 29 -3.63 15.47 15.88
N ALA A 30 -4.86 15.89 16.19
CA ALA A 30 -5.89 15.00 16.69
C ALA A 30 -6.29 13.93 15.65
N ALA A 31 -6.43 14.30 14.37
CA ALA A 31 -6.73 13.34 13.30
C ALA A 31 -5.61 12.29 13.11
N VAL A 32 -4.34 12.69 13.25
CA VAL A 32 -3.19 11.78 13.22
C VAL A 32 -3.20 10.85 14.44
N ALA A 33 -3.54 11.34 15.64
CA ALA A 33 -3.63 10.51 16.84
C ALA A 33 -4.79 9.48 16.80
N ILE A 34 -5.85 9.76 16.04
CA ILE A 34 -6.99 8.85 15.85
C ILE A 34 -6.69 7.80 14.77
N SER A 35 -5.72 8.04 13.89
CA SER A 35 -5.31 7.13 12.83
C SER A 35 -4.38 6.04 13.37
N GLY A 36 -4.97 5.10 14.12
CA GLY A 36 -4.56 3.69 14.13
C GLY A 36 -3.14 3.37 14.58
N ALA A 37 -2.97 3.11 15.87
CA ALA A 37 -2.06 2.05 16.29
C ALA A 37 -2.62 0.72 15.73
N GLU A 38 -2.23 0.35 14.51
CA GLU A 38 -2.45 -1.00 14.00
C GLU A 38 -1.61 -1.94 14.87
N ASP A 39 -2.23 -2.56 15.86
CA ASP A 39 -1.61 -3.60 16.68
C ASP A 39 -1.02 -4.65 15.72
N ALA A 40 0.29 -4.87 15.75
CA ALA A 40 0.97 -5.85 14.90
C ALA A 40 0.35 -7.26 15.00
N SER A 41 -0.39 -7.51 16.09
CA SER A 41 -1.25 -8.68 16.28
C SER A 41 -2.34 -8.84 15.20
N SER A 42 -2.94 -7.76 14.72
CA SER A 42 -4.02 -7.79 13.71
C SER A 42 -3.52 -8.10 12.28
N ILE A 43 -2.31 -7.67 11.95
CA ILE A 43 -1.65 -8.01 10.67
C ILE A 43 -1.33 -9.50 10.64
N ASN A 44 -0.81 -10.03 11.75
CA ASN A 44 -0.50 -11.44 11.91
C ASN A 44 -1.79 -12.28 11.81
N SER A 45 -2.90 -11.84 12.40
CA SER A 45 -4.17 -12.58 12.36
C SER A 45 -4.79 -12.71 10.95
N ARG A 46 -4.69 -11.68 10.10
CA ARG A 46 -5.21 -11.73 8.72
C ARG A 46 -4.41 -12.65 7.81
N HIS A 47 -3.10 -12.73 8.02
CA HIS A 47 -2.20 -13.48 7.16
C HIS A 47 -1.67 -14.77 7.81
N GLN A 48 -2.40 -15.33 8.77
CA GLN A 48 -2.03 -16.61 9.37
C GLN A 48 -1.94 -17.70 8.31
N TRP A 49 -0.93 -18.56 8.50
CA TRP A 49 -0.76 -19.72 7.66
C TRP A 49 -1.93 -20.70 7.88
N ILE A 50 -2.50 -21.18 6.78
CA ILE A 50 -3.49 -22.25 6.78
C ILE A 50 -3.09 -23.26 5.70
N ALA A 51 -3.03 -24.54 6.08
CA ALA A 51 -2.78 -25.62 5.13
C ALA A 51 -3.83 -25.61 4.00
N PRO A 52 -3.43 -25.87 2.74
CA PRO A 52 -4.39 -26.01 1.65
C PRO A 52 -5.28 -27.23 1.88
N LYS A 53 -6.56 -27.11 1.51
CA LYS A 53 -7.48 -28.25 1.43
C LYS A 53 -7.18 -29.06 0.17
N ALA A 54 -7.64 -30.32 0.14
CA ALA A 54 -7.51 -31.17 -1.05
C ALA A 54 -8.18 -30.59 -2.32
N THR A 55 -9.14 -29.67 -2.16
CA THR A 55 -9.86 -28.99 -3.26
C THR A 55 -9.16 -27.72 -3.77
N ASP A 56 -8.17 -27.23 -3.03
CA ASP A 56 -7.49 -25.97 -3.33
C ASP A 56 -6.40 -26.19 -4.37
N LEU A 57 -6.26 -25.27 -5.33
CA LEU A 57 -5.23 -25.36 -6.35
C LEU A 57 -3.92 -24.77 -5.84
N ARG A 58 -2.82 -25.44 -6.19
CA ARG A 58 -1.46 -24.93 -5.98
C ARG A 58 -0.67 -25.08 -7.26
N SER A 59 0.20 -24.11 -7.51
CA SER A 59 1.05 -24.05 -8.68
C SER A 59 2.40 -24.74 -8.39
N PRO A 60 3.24 -25.01 -9.39
CA PRO A 60 4.63 -25.42 -9.14
C PRO A 60 5.47 -24.29 -8.51
N CYS A 61 5.00 -23.04 -8.49
CA CYS A 61 5.72 -21.91 -7.91
C CYS A 61 5.55 -21.88 -6.38
N PRO A 62 6.64 -22.01 -5.60
CA PRO A 62 6.55 -21.99 -4.13
C PRO A 62 6.05 -20.64 -3.61
N GLY A 63 6.41 -19.52 -4.25
CA GLY A 63 5.98 -18.18 -3.84
C GLY A 63 4.47 -17.99 -3.88
N LEU A 64 3.81 -18.37 -5.00
CA LEU A 64 2.35 -18.26 -5.13
C LEU A 64 1.62 -19.16 -4.12
N ASN A 65 2.17 -20.33 -3.84
CA ASN A 65 1.60 -21.26 -2.87
C ASN A 65 1.66 -20.69 -1.45
N THR A 66 2.77 -20.06 -1.09
CA THR A 66 2.92 -19.37 0.20
C THR A 66 1.95 -18.20 0.32
N LEU A 67 1.84 -17.35 -0.70
CA LEU A 67 0.89 -16.22 -0.69
C LEU A 67 -0.57 -16.69 -0.54
N ALA A 68 -0.97 -17.78 -1.19
CA ALA A 68 -2.29 -18.36 -1.01
C ALA A 68 -2.48 -19.00 0.38
N ASN A 69 -1.47 -19.67 0.93
CA ASN A 69 -1.52 -20.25 2.27
C ASN A 69 -1.53 -19.18 3.38
N HIS A 70 -1.04 -17.97 3.10
CA HIS A 70 -1.09 -16.83 4.00
C HIS A 70 -2.24 -15.86 3.70
N GLY A 71 -3.09 -16.14 2.70
CA GLY A 71 -4.28 -15.32 2.44
C GLY A 71 -4.03 -13.98 1.73
N TYR A 72 -2.81 -13.71 1.25
CA TYR A 72 -2.54 -12.61 0.32
C TYR A 72 -3.19 -12.84 -1.04
N LEU A 73 -3.35 -14.11 -1.42
CA LEU A 73 -4.14 -14.55 -2.57
C LEU A 73 -5.35 -15.37 -2.10
N PRO A 74 -6.40 -15.52 -2.93
CA PRO A 74 -7.49 -16.44 -2.65
C PRO A 74 -6.96 -17.80 -2.23
N ARG A 75 -7.32 -18.25 -1.01
CA ARG A 75 -6.78 -19.48 -0.40
C ARG A 75 -7.06 -20.74 -1.22
N ASN A 76 -8.12 -20.72 -2.03
CA ASN A 76 -8.47 -21.78 -2.96
C ASN A 76 -7.57 -21.84 -4.22
N GLY A 77 -6.69 -20.84 -4.43
CA GLY A 77 -5.77 -20.75 -5.57
C GLY A 77 -6.44 -20.49 -6.92
N ARG A 78 -7.64 -19.87 -6.93
CA ARG A 78 -8.44 -19.65 -8.15
C ARG A 78 -8.71 -18.18 -8.39
N ASN A 79 -9.04 -17.83 -9.64
CA ASN A 79 -9.46 -16.48 -10.07
C ASN A 79 -8.45 -15.38 -9.70
N ILE A 80 -7.16 -15.68 -9.77
CA ILE A 80 -6.08 -14.73 -9.50
C ILE A 80 -5.82 -13.90 -10.75
N SER A 81 -5.96 -12.57 -10.63
CA SER A 81 -5.61 -11.63 -11.70
C SER A 81 -4.17 -11.12 -11.55
N ILE A 82 -3.58 -10.56 -12.63
CA ILE A 82 -2.23 -9.98 -12.57
C ILE A 82 -2.12 -8.85 -11.54
N PRO A 83 -3.08 -7.90 -11.43
CA PRO A 83 -3.03 -6.86 -10.40
C PRO A 83 -3.02 -7.42 -8.97
N MET A 84 -3.87 -8.43 -8.69
CA MET A 84 -3.89 -9.10 -7.38
C MET A 84 -2.55 -9.77 -7.07
N MET A 85 -1.94 -10.41 -8.06
CA MET A 85 -0.64 -11.05 -7.90
C MET A 85 0.48 -10.04 -7.63
N LEU A 86 0.41 -8.85 -8.25
CA LEU A 86 1.37 -7.77 -8.01
C LEU A 86 1.24 -7.23 -6.58
N GLU A 87 0.03 -6.91 -6.15
CA GLU A 87 -0.25 -6.44 -4.79
C GLU A 87 0.20 -7.46 -3.74
N ALA A 88 -0.20 -8.73 -3.90
CA ALA A 88 0.21 -9.81 -3.01
C ALA A 88 1.73 -10.00 -2.94
N ALA A 89 2.46 -9.81 -4.05
CA ALA A 89 3.91 -9.92 -4.06
C ALA A 89 4.61 -8.74 -3.36
N ILE A 90 4.07 -7.53 -3.50
CA ILE A 90 4.56 -6.34 -2.81
C ILE A 90 4.30 -6.49 -1.30
N GLU A 91 3.08 -6.85 -0.90
CA GLU A 91 2.71 -6.94 0.51
C GLU A 91 3.32 -8.15 1.22
N GLY A 92 3.38 -9.30 0.55
CA GLY A 92 3.86 -10.55 1.15
C GLY A 92 5.37 -10.73 1.09
N PHE A 93 6.03 -10.21 0.04
CA PHE A 93 7.47 -10.42 -0.19
C PHE A 93 8.26 -9.16 -0.48
N ASN A 94 7.62 -7.99 -0.58
CA ASN A 94 8.27 -6.75 -1.01
C ASN A 94 8.96 -6.89 -2.39
N VAL A 95 8.29 -7.55 -3.33
CA VAL A 95 8.78 -7.81 -4.70
C VAL A 95 8.09 -6.89 -5.72
N GLY A 96 8.89 -6.27 -6.60
CA GLY A 96 8.43 -5.35 -7.63
C GLY A 96 7.76 -5.99 -8.86
N ALA A 97 7.16 -5.14 -9.69
CA ALA A 97 6.36 -5.54 -10.85
C ALA A 97 7.16 -6.22 -11.97
N ASP A 98 8.46 -5.97 -12.04
CA ASP A 98 9.38 -6.55 -13.02
C ASP A 98 9.47 -8.07 -12.87
N ALA A 99 9.62 -8.56 -11.65
CA ALA A 99 9.66 -9.99 -11.36
C ALA A 99 8.30 -10.65 -11.60
N ILE A 100 7.21 -9.99 -11.22
CA ILE A 100 5.84 -10.51 -11.35
C ILE A 100 5.38 -10.55 -12.81
N LEU A 101 5.75 -9.56 -13.62
CA LEU A 101 5.43 -9.56 -15.05
C LEU A 101 6.13 -10.69 -15.79
N GLN A 102 7.38 -11.00 -15.43
CA GLN A 102 8.08 -12.16 -15.98
C GLN A 102 7.40 -13.47 -15.55
N ALA A 103 7.07 -13.61 -14.27
CA ALA A 103 6.34 -14.78 -13.76
C ALA A 103 4.97 -14.95 -14.44
N ALA A 104 4.24 -13.86 -14.68
CA ALA A 104 2.98 -13.86 -15.39
C ALA A 104 3.14 -14.32 -16.85
N LYS A 105 4.16 -13.80 -17.55
CA LYS A 105 4.48 -14.24 -18.93
C LYS A 105 4.82 -15.72 -18.97
N PHE A 106 5.66 -16.20 -18.05
CA PHE A 106 6.01 -17.62 -17.99
C PHE A 106 4.78 -18.49 -17.70
N GLY A 107 3.90 -18.10 -16.78
CA GLY A 107 2.68 -18.84 -16.48
C GLY A 107 1.65 -18.85 -17.62
N LEU A 108 1.61 -17.80 -18.45
CA LEU A 108 0.71 -17.72 -19.61
C LEU A 108 1.28 -18.42 -20.85
N LEU A 109 2.59 -18.35 -21.06
CA LEU A 109 3.26 -18.85 -22.27
C LEU A 109 3.77 -20.29 -22.13
N ILE A 110 4.02 -20.77 -20.91
CA ILE A 110 4.45 -22.16 -20.64
C ILE A 110 3.27 -22.98 -20.09
N ARG A 111 2.06 -22.77 -20.63
CA ARG A 111 0.92 -23.63 -20.32
C ARG A 111 0.98 -24.93 -21.13
#